data_AF-A0A3R9U9M9-F1
#
_entry.id   AF-A0A3R9U9M9-F1
#
_cell.length_a   1.000
_cell.length_b   1.000
_cell.length_c   1.000
_cell.angle_alpha   90.00
_cell.angle_beta   90.00
_cell.angle_gamma   90.00
#
_symmetry.space_group_name_H-M   'P 1'
#
loop_
_entity.id
_entity.type
_entity.pdbx_description
1 polymer ?
#
loop_
_entity_poly.entity_id
_entity_poly.type
_entity_poly.pdbx_seq_one_letter_code
_entity_poly.pdbx_strand_id
1 'polypeptide(L)' 'MRALVAVVIGLAPVLLFVLLVSLVDLPPDGPTSPKPLLTADPGPKK' A
#
# COMPACT_ATOMS: atom_id res chain seq x y z
N MET A 1 -19.75 7.67 -28.75
CA MET A 1 -19.25 6.39 -28.20
C MET A 1 -17.77 6.12 -28.52
N ARG A 2 -17.24 6.41 -29.72
CA ARG A 2 -15.84 6.12 -30.09
C ARG A 2 -14.79 6.79 -29.18
N ALA A 3 -15.01 8.04 -28.78
CA ALA A 3 -14.12 8.75 -27.87
C ALA A 3 -14.05 8.07 -26.48
N LEU A 4 -15.18 7.59 -25.96
CA LEU A 4 -15.23 6.87 -24.69
C LEU A 4 -14.46 5.55 -24.76
N VAL A 5 -14.58 4.83 -25.88
CA VAL A 5 -13.81 3.59 -26.11
C VAL A 5 -12.30 3.88 -26.16
N ALA A 6 -11.88 4.93 -26.87
CA ALA A 6 -10.48 5.32 -26.93
C ALA A 6 -9.92 5.71 -25.54
N VAL A 7 -10.70 6.43 -24.74
CA VAL A 7 -10.34 6.77 -23.36
C VAL A 7 -10.19 5.52 -22.50
N VAL A 8 -11.12 4.57 -22.57
CA VAL A 8 -11.03 3.33 -21.79
C VAL A 8 -9.80 2.52 -22.20
N ILE A 9 -9.53 2.37 -23.50
CA ILE A 9 -8.38 1.61 -23.98
C ILE A 9 -7.05 2.27 -23.57
N GLY A 10 -6.98 3.61 -23.55
CA GLY A 10 -5.77 4.33 -23.15
C GLY A 10 -5.58 4.42 -21.62
N LEU A 11 -6.66 4.61 -20.86
CA LEU A 11 -6.62 4.88 -19.43
C LEU A 11 -6.65 3.60 -18.59
N ALA A 12 -7.48 2.62 -18.95
CA ALA A 12 -7.66 1.39 -18.18
C ALA A 12 -6.36 0.60 -17.93
N PRO A 13 -5.47 0.37 -18.91
CA PRO A 13 -4.22 -0.35 -18.65
C PRO A 13 -3.29 0.42 -17.71
N VAL A 14 -3.28 1.76 -17.76
CA VAL A 14 -2.47 2.59 -16.86
C VAL A 14 -3.00 2.48 -15.43
N LEU A 15 -4.31 2.61 -15.23
CA LEU A 15 -4.93 2.45 -13.92
C LEU A 15 -4.73 1.04 -13.36
N LEU A 16 -4.85 0.01 -14.19
CA LEU A 16 -4.59 -1.37 -13.80
C LEU A 16 -3.15 -1.57 -13.35
N PHE A 17 -2.19 -1.01 -14.09
CA PHE A 17 -0.77 -1.09 -13.72
C PHE A 17 -0.49 -0.43 -12.37
N VAL A 18 -1.01 0.78 -12.14
CA VAL A 18 -0.87 1.49 -10.86
C VAL A 18 -1.47 0.69 -9.70
N LEU A 19 -2.65 0.09 -9.90
CA LEU A 19 -3.28 -0.76 -8.90
C LEU A 19 -2.44 -2.00 -8.57
N LEU A 20 -1.88 -2.66 -9.59
CA LEU A 20 -1.01 -3.82 -9.38
C LEU A 20 0.25 -3.46 -8.60
N VAL A 21 0.90 -2.34 -8.94
CA VAL A 21 2.09 -1.87 -8.20
C VAL A 21 1.72 -1.53 -6.75
N SER A 22 0.59 -0.85 -6.53
CA SER A 22 0.14 -0.48 -5.19
C SER A 22 -0.18 -1.69 -4.31
N LEU A 23 -0.59 -2.80 -4.91
CA LEU A 23 -0.85 -4.05 -4.19
C LEU A 23 0.45 -4.73 -3.72
N VAL A 24 1.53 -4.62 -4.51
CA VAL A 24 2.84 -5.20 -4.17
C VAL A 24 3.52 -4.41 -3.04
N ASP A 25 3.32 -3.09 -2.99
CA ASP A 25 3.90 -2.21 -1.98
C ASP A 25 3.07 -2.13 -0.69
N LEU A 26 2.05 -2.98 -0.55
CA LEU A 26 1.24 -3.04 0.66
C LEU A 26 2.11 -3.59 1.80
N PRO A 27 2.33 -2.81 2.88
CA PRO A 27 3.16 -3.28 3.98
C PRO A 27 2.55 -4.54 4.59
N PRO A 28 3.37 -5.50 5.03
CA PRO A 28 2.88 -6.72 5.62
C PRO A 28 1.99 -6.40 6.82
N ASP A 29 0.88 -7.13 6.95
CA ASP A 29 0.03 -7.05 8.13
C ASP A 29 0.86 -7.34 9.38
N GLY A 30 0.91 -6.39 10.30
CA GLY A 30 1.68 -6.51 11.52
C GLY A 30 1.87 -5.19 12.26
N PRO A 31 2.30 -5.23 13.53
CA PRO A 31 2.64 -4.02 14.26
C PRO A 31 3.76 -3.29 13.53
N THR A 32 3.45 -2.09 13.04
CA THR A 32 4.42 -1.14 12.47
C THR A 32 5.33 -0.53 13.54
N SER A 33 4.98 -0.75 14.81
CA SER A 33 5.83 -0.37 15.94
C SER A 33 7.08 -1.25 15.95
N PRO A 34 8.28 -0.65 16.00
CA PRO A 34 9.50 -1.38 16.27
C PRO A 34 9.32 -2.20 17.55
N LYS A 35 9.82 -3.43 17.55
CA LYS A 35 9.88 -4.21 18.79
C LYS A 35 10.80 -3.45 19.75
N PRO A 36 10.37 -3.19 21.01
CA PRO A 36 11.22 -2.52 21.98
C PRO A 36 12.54 -3.29 22.08
N LEU A 37 13.66 -2.56 21.99
CA LEU A 37 14.98 -3.14 22.21
C LEU A 37 15.04 -3.68 23.65
N LEU A 38 15.93 -4.63 23.90
CA LEU A 38 16.17 -5.15 25.26
C LEU A 38 16.70 -4.08 26.24
N THR A 39 17.00 -2.88 25.73
CA THR A 39 17.38 -1.67 26.46
C THR A 39 16.26 -0.64 26.59
N ALA A 40 15.10 -0.88 25.97
CA ALA A 40 13.95 0.01 26.14
C ALA A 40 13.41 -0.13 27.56
N ASP A 41 13.35 0.99 28.27
CA ASP A 41 12.68 1.07 29.57
C ASP A 41 11.22 0.61 29.38
N PRO A 42 10.74 -0.41 30.15
CA PRO A 42 9.40 -0.96 30.00
C PRO A 42 8.27 0.06 30.24
N GLY A 43 8.60 1.28 30.65
CA GLY A 43 7.63 2.34 30.91
C GLY A 43 6.80 2.04 32.15
N PRO A 44 5.95 2.99 32.56
CA PRO A 44 5.16 2.83 33.79
C PRO A 44 4.17 1.70 33.61
N LYS A 45 4.27 0.68 34.48
CA LYS A 45 3.21 -0.33 34.61
C LYS A 45 1.97 0.36 35.17
N LYS A 46 0.85 0.24 34.45
CA LYS A 46 -0.47 0.58 35.01
C LYS A 46 -0.82 -0.39 36.13
#